data_AF-A0A520INM1-F1
#
_entry.id   AF-A0A520INM1-F1
#
_cell.length_a   1.000
_cell.length_b   1.000
_cell.length_c   1.000
_cell.angle_alpha   90.00
_cell.angle_beta   90.00
_cell.angle_gamma   90.00
#
_symmetry.space_group_name_H-M   'P 1'
#
loop_
_entity.id
_entity.type
_entity.pdbx_description
1 polymer ?
#
loop_
_entity_poly.entity_id
_entity_poly.type
_entity_poly.pdbx_seq_one_letter_code
_entity_poly.pdbx_strand_id
1 'polypeptide(L)'
;MKDLTNLINDHLRAVKALVFYEGKKDDCYVECYDMNGEGMAINSHPLSVRESQKLADALDSSIEVKASYLNGIDLFPQELLYINSESNGFIVWYTPARSVNLFFKAELGLADGSANIPALVWKATRQGLWIWAVKEQGRPDGQSQLFCAPFLNVYDSGSVCMGSVRVDVPKNCSVSQFKQLWEHYFFDSSFSHTIAGSDKLIGVWGSLIGTDEPFPTSQLKKANKKLIDILR
;
A
#
# COMPACT_ATOMS: atom_id res chain seq x y z
N MET A 1 -32.39 2.49 24.61
CA MET A 1 -31.71 3.78 24.39
C MET A 1 -31.55 4.41 25.77
N LYS A 2 -30.33 4.61 26.28
CA LYS A 2 -30.15 5.25 27.59
C LYS A 2 -30.46 6.74 27.42
N ASP A 3 -31.31 7.27 28.29
CA ASP A 3 -31.58 8.70 28.35
C ASP A 3 -30.32 9.41 28.85
N LEU A 4 -29.58 10.02 27.92
CA LEU A 4 -28.33 10.74 28.18
C LEU A 4 -28.57 12.22 28.52
N THR A 5 -29.83 12.66 28.56
CA THR A 5 -30.20 14.08 28.73
C THR A 5 -29.60 14.68 30.01
N ASN A 6 -29.61 13.91 31.10
CA ASN A 6 -29.04 14.34 32.38
C ASN A 6 -27.50 14.38 32.38
N LEU A 7 -26.85 13.52 31.59
CA LEU A 7 -25.38 13.42 31.51
C LEU A 7 -24.78 14.56 30.66
N ILE A 8 -25.56 15.09 29.72
CA ILE A 8 -25.19 16.22 28.87
C ILE A 8 -25.29 17.54 29.67
N ASN A 9 -26.33 17.71 30.50
CA ASN A 9 -26.60 18.99 31.16
C ASN A 9 -25.60 19.37 32.27
N ASP A 10 -24.95 18.40 32.94
CA ASP A 10 -24.07 18.72 34.06
C ASP A 10 -22.64 19.11 33.64
N HIS A 11 -22.19 18.75 32.44
CA HIS A 11 -20.79 18.93 32.02
C HIS A 11 -20.57 19.38 30.57
N LEU A 12 -21.62 19.49 29.75
CA LEU A 12 -21.48 19.85 28.33
C LEU A 12 -22.33 21.08 28.01
N ARG A 13 -21.70 22.06 27.35
CA ARG A 13 -22.39 23.23 26.81
C ARG A 13 -22.59 23.04 25.32
N ALA A 14 -23.83 23.14 24.85
CA ALA A 14 -24.14 23.21 23.43
C ALA A 14 -23.54 24.49 22.84
N VAL A 15 -22.80 24.37 21.74
CA VAL A 15 -22.16 25.50 21.03
C VAL A 15 -22.62 25.63 19.58
N LYS A 16 -23.15 24.55 19.00
CA LYS A 16 -23.63 24.44 17.62
C LYS A 16 -24.85 23.53 17.58
N ALA A 17 -25.77 23.77 16.66
CA ALA A 17 -26.85 22.85 16.29
C ALA A 17 -26.95 22.73 14.77
N LEU A 18 -27.25 21.52 14.28
CA LEU A 18 -27.44 21.24 12.86
C LEU A 18 -28.86 20.75 12.63
N VAL A 19 -29.54 21.31 11.62
CA VAL A 19 -30.87 20.90 11.20
C VAL A 19 -30.77 20.39 9.76
N PHE A 20 -31.23 19.16 9.56
CA PHE A 20 -31.23 18.50 8.26
C PHE A 20 -32.62 18.60 7.66
N TYR A 21 -32.69 19.17 6.45
CA TYR A 21 -33.90 19.26 5.66
C TYR A 21 -33.84 18.27 4.50
N GLU A 22 -34.92 17.54 4.30
CA GLU A 22 -35.09 16.60 3.19
C GLU A 22 -35.83 17.29 2.02
N GLY A 23 -35.22 17.30 0.84
CA GLY A 23 -35.79 17.81 -0.39
C GLY A 23 -36.47 16.72 -1.23
N LYS A 24 -37.24 17.14 -2.25
CA LYS A 24 -38.04 16.24 -3.11
C LYS A 24 -37.24 15.33 -4.07
N LYS A 25 -35.89 15.37 -4.06
CA LYS A 25 -35.00 14.65 -5.00
C LYS A 25 -33.68 14.19 -4.34
N ASP A 26 -33.72 13.60 -3.15
CA ASP A 26 -32.51 13.25 -2.35
C ASP A 26 -31.57 14.43 -2.06
N ASP A 27 -32.02 15.67 -2.32
CA ASP A 27 -31.30 16.87 -1.95
C ASP A 27 -31.41 17.08 -0.45
N CYS A 28 -30.28 17.04 0.25
CA CYS A 28 -30.18 17.37 1.66
C CYS A 28 -29.65 18.79 1.81
N TYR A 29 -30.42 19.65 2.48
CA TYR A 29 -29.96 20.96 2.92
C TYR A 29 -29.68 20.91 4.42
N VAL A 30 -28.51 21.38 4.83
CA VAL A 30 -28.12 21.44 6.23
C VAL A 30 -27.98 22.88 6.67
N GLU A 31 -28.71 23.25 7.71
CA GLU A 31 -28.64 24.55 8.35
C GLU A 31 -27.89 24.44 9.67
N CYS A 32 -26.99 25.39 9.91
CA CYS A 32 -26.19 25.49 11.11
C CYS A 32 -26.63 26.69 11.95
N TYR A 33 -26.72 26.46 13.26
CA TYR A 33 -26.97 27.48 14.27
C TYR A 33 -25.81 27.52 15.25
N ASP A 34 -25.44 28.72 15.67
CA ASP A 34 -24.60 28.91 16.85
C ASP A 34 -25.47 28.90 18.11
N MET A 35 -24.90 28.49 19.25
CA MET A 35 -25.63 28.49 20.52
C MET A 35 -25.06 29.59 21.43
N ASN A 36 -25.93 30.43 21.99
CA ASN A 36 -25.51 31.50 22.89
C ASN A 36 -25.14 30.98 24.30
N GLY A 37 -24.86 31.91 25.23
CA GLY A 37 -24.54 31.58 26.63
C GLY A 37 -25.62 30.80 27.38
N GLU A 38 -26.87 30.94 26.95
CA GLU A 38 -28.06 30.38 27.57
C GLU A 38 -28.54 29.11 26.83
N GLY A 39 -27.77 28.63 25.85
CA GLY A 39 -28.12 27.45 25.06
C GLY A 39 -29.22 27.69 24.02
N MET A 40 -29.51 28.94 23.67
CA MET A 40 -30.46 29.28 22.60
C MET A 40 -29.77 29.37 21.25
N ALA A 41 -30.43 28.83 20.22
CA ALA A 41 -29.97 28.87 18.84
C ALA A 41 -30.05 30.29 18.28
N ILE A 42 -28.94 30.76 17.73
CA ILE A 42 -28.75 32.07 17.12
C ILE A 42 -27.96 31.91 15.81
N ASN A 43 -27.90 32.97 15.00
CA ASN A 43 -27.06 33.05 13.81
C ASN A 43 -27.27 31.87 12.82
N SER A 44 -28.48 31.72 12.30
CA SER A 44 -28.81 30.68 11.31
C SER A 44 -28.11 30.92 9.97
N HIS A 45 -27.45 29.90 9.45
CA HIS A 45 -26.80 29.95 8.12
C HIS A 45 -26.71 28.56 7.49
N PRO A 46 -26.62 28.45 6.15
CA PRO A 46 -26.24 27.21 5.49
C PRO A 46 -24.93 26.67 6.04
N LEU A 47 -24.85 25.35 6.26
CA LEU A 47 -23.62 24.71 6.68
C LEU A 47 -22.49 25.01 5.69
N SER A 48 -21.44 25.71 6.15
CA SER A 48 -20.32 26.07 5.28
C SER A 48 -19.38 24.90 5.06
N VAL A 49 -18.62 24.91 3.96
CA VAL A 49 -17.58 23.90 3.67
C VAL A 49 -16.59 23.75 4.83
N ARG A 50 -16.21 24.86 5.47
CA ARG A 50 -15.27 24.84 6.61
C ARG A 50 -15.87 24.16 7.84
N GLU A 51 -17.15 24.35 8.08
CA GLU A 51 -17.85 23.71 9.20
C GLU A 51 -18.13 22.24 8.92
N SER A 52 -18.48 21.89 7.69
CA SER A 52 -18.56 20.50 7.23
C SER A 52 -17.23 19.77 7.42
N GLN A 53 -16.10 20.41 7.09
CA GLN A 53 -14.78 19.81 7.29
C GLN A 53 -14.48 19.60 8.77
N LYS A 54 -14.73 20.60 9.63
CA LYS A 54 -14.54 20.45 11.08
C LYS A 54 -15.43 19.37 11.68
N LEU A 55 -16.67 19.25 11.21
CA LEU A 55 -17.60 18.18 11.60
C LEU A 55 -17.05 16.83 11.15
N ALA A 56 -16.58 16.73 9.90
CA ALA A 56 -15.96 15.51 9.38
C ALA A 56 -14.74 15.12 10.23
N ASP A 57 -13.84 16.05 10.52
CA ASP A 57 -12.65 15.80 11.36
C ASP A 57 -13.03 15.36 12.79
N ALA A 58 -14.06 15.98 13.38
CA ALA A 58 -14.56 15.59 14.70
C ALA A 58 -15.22 14.20 14.69
N LEU A 59 -15.94 13.85 13.63
CA LEU A 59 -16.53 12.51 13.45
C LEU A 59 -15.48 11.45 13.13
N ASP A 60 -14.39 11.83 12.44
CA ASP A 60 -13.25 10.96 12.12
C ASP A 60 -12.48 10.51 13.38
N SER A 61 -12.76 11.13 14.54
CA SER A 61 -12.22 10.69 15.85
C SER A 61 -12.94 9.49 16.47
N SER A 62 -14.04 9.00 15.87
CA SER A 62 -14.86 7.93 16.45
C SER A 62 -14.61 6.52 15.91
N ILE A 63 -13.63 6.31 15.02
CA ILE A 63 -13.40 4.96 14.49
C ILE A 63 -11.90 4.68 14.33
N GLU A 64 -11.43 3.66 15.05
CA GLU A 64 -10.18 2.91 14.90
C GLU A 64 -9.92 2.31 13.47
N VAL A 65 -10.53 2.85 12.42
CA VAL A 65 -10.56 2.30 11.05
C VAL A 65 -9.85 3.18 10.00
N LYS A 66 -9.44 4.41 10.34
CA LYS A 66 -8.53 5.19 9.49
C LYS A 66 -7.24 5.56 10.21
N ALA A 67 -6.67 4.61 10.95
CA ALA A 67 -5.23 4.67 11.16
C ALA A 67 -4.58 4.58 9.78
N SER A 68 -4.16 5.74 9.25
CA SER A 68 -3.03 5.84 8.35
C SER A 68 -1.99 4.83 8.86
N TYR A 69 -1.84 3.71 8.15
CA TYR A 69 -0.89 2.67 8.55
C TYR A 69 0.55 3.18 8.47
N LEU A 70 0.76 4.40 7.93
CA LEU A 70 2.03 5.07 7.72
C LEU A 70 2.16 6.31 8.59
N ASN A 71 2.00 6.15 9.90
CA ASN A 71 2.42 7.18 10.86
C ASN A 71 3.92 6.97 11.12
N GLY A 72 4.75 7.52 10.23
CA GLY A 72 6.21 7.35 10.28
C GLY A 72 6.85 8.10 11.46
N ILE A 73 7.54 7.35 12.32
CA ILE A 73 8.51 7.85 13.32
C ILE A 73 9.92 7.99 12.69
N ASP A 74 10.10 7.57 11.43
CA ASP A 74 11.39 7.48 10.74
C ASP A 74 11.57 8.52 9.62
N LEU A 75 12.83 8.89 9.34
CA LEU A 75 13.23 9.53 8.08
C LEU A 75 12.91 8.62 6.89
N PHE A 76 12.44 9.19 5.77
CA PHE A 76 12.12 8.41 4.59
C PHE A 76 13.34 7.65 4.05
N PRO A 77 13.27 6.31 3.88
CA PRO A 77 14.38 5.53 3.35
C PRO A 77 14.78 6.00 1.95
N GLN A 78 16.08 5.97 1.63
CA GLN A 78 16.58 6.40 0.31
C GLN A 78 16.02 5.58 -0.86
N GLU A 79 15.48 4.39 -0.59
CA GLU A 79 14.92 3.52 -1.62
C GLU A 79 13.43 3.73 -1.85
N LEU A 80 12.77 4.54 -1.02
CA LEU A 80 11.36 4.86 -1.16
C LEU A 80 11.13 5.74 -2.39
N LEU A 81 10.29 5.30 -3.33
CA LEU A 81 9.98 6.02 -4.57
C LEU A 81 8.71 6.86 -4.45
N TYR A 82 7.65 6.31 -3.83
CA TYR A 82 6.34 6.93 -3.76
C TYR A 82 5.51 6.38 -2.60
N ILE A 83 4.66 7.23 -2.02
CA ILE A 83 3.65 6.84 -1.02
C ILE A 83 2.31 7.43 -1.46
N ASN A 84 1.30 6.58 -1.52
CA ASN A 84 -0.10 6.98 -1.56
C ASN A 84 -0.73 6.70 -0.19
N SER A 85 -1.25 7.73 0.46
CA SER A 85 -1.88 7.67 1.80
C SER A 85 -3.41 7.70 1.75
N GLU A 86 -4.02 7.59 0.57
CA GLU A 86 -5.48 7.59 0.41
C GLU A 86 -6.11 6.25 0.84
N SER A 87 -7.44 6.14 0.72
CA SER A 87 -8.14 4.86 0.92
C SER A 87 -7.62 3.82 -0.08
N ASN A 88 -7.07 2.70 0.41
CA ASN A 88 -6.26 1.73 -0.33
C ASN A 88 -4.84 2.19 -0.69
N GLY A 89 -4.23 2.98 0.20
CA GLY A 89 -2.85 3.42 0.07
C GLY A 89 -1.87 2.29 -0.23
N PHE A 90 -0.80 2.66 -0.93
CA PHE A 90 0.28 1.77 -1.30
C PHE A 90 1.62 2.49 -1.21
N ILE A 91 2.68 1.71 -1.10
CA ILE A 91 4.05 2.20 -1.12
C ILE A 91 4.73 1.63 -2.35
N VAL A 92 5.56 2.46 -2.99
CA VAL A 92 6.47 2.03 -4.05
C VAL A 92 7.91 2.30 -3.61
N TRP A 93 8.77 1.30 -3.72
CA TRP A 93 10.19 1.40 -3.41
C TRP A 93 11.04 0.61 -4.39
N TYR A 94 12.34 0.82 -4.39
CA TYR A 94 13.28 0.00 -5.17
C TYR A 94 14.24 -0.76 -4.27
N THR A 95 14.86 -1.81 -4.81
CA THR A 95 16.04 -2.45 -4.24
C THR A 95 17.08 -2.59 -5.34
N PRO A 96 18.37 -2.30 -5.07
CA PRO A 96 19.42 -2.52 -6.04
C PRO A 96 19.58 -4.02 -6.35
N ALA A 97 20.29 -4.33 -7.44
CA ALA A 97 20.71 -5.70 -7.72
C ALA A 97 21.50 -6.25 -6.53
N ARG A 98 21.16 -7.45 -6.08
CA ARG A 98 21.75 -8.05 -4.87
C ARG A 98 21.68 -9.57 -4.92
N SER A 99 22.48 -10.22 -4.08
CA SER A 99 22.37 -11.66 -3.85
C SER A 99 21.24 -11.94 -2.87
N VAL A 100 20.39 -12.92 -3.18
CA VAL A 100 19.31 -13.39 -2.30
C VAL A 100 19.26 -14.91 -2.31
N ASN A 101 18.75 -15.51 -1.24
CA ASN A 101 18.40 -16.91 -1.23
C ASN A 101 17.05 -17.11 -1.93
N LEU A 102 16.98 -18.07 -2.84
CA LEU A 102 15.77 -18.49 -3.54
C LEU A 102 15.46 -19.93 -3.14
N PHE A 103 14.19 -20.20 -2.84
CA PHE A 103 13.69 -21.50 -2.41
C PHE A 103 12.71 -22.06 -3.44
N PHE A 104 12.94 -23.29 -3.88
CA PHE A 104 12.15 -23.97 -4.91
C PHE A 104 11.59 -25.27 -4.36
N LYS A 105 10.36 -25.61 -4.73
CA LYS A 105 9.86 -26.96 -4.46
C LYS A 105 10.61 -27.98 -5.30
N ALA A 106 10.87 -29.15 -4.72
CA ALA A 106 11.58 -30.26 -5.35
C ALA A 106 11.00 -30.66 -6.73
N GLU A 107 9.69 -30.49 -6.91
CA GLU A 107 8.97 -30.76 -8.17
C GLU A 107 9.48 -29.93 -9.37
N LEU A 108 10.10 -28.77 -9.12
CA LEU A 108 10.68 -27.92 -10.16
C LEU A 108 12.07 -28.39 -10.61
N GLY A 109 12.68 -29.35 -9.91
CA GLY A 109 14.02 -29.85 -10.23
C GLY A 109 15.15 -28.84 -10.01
N LEU A 110 14.87 -27.76 -9.26
CA LEU A 110 15.85 -26.73 -8.88
C LEU A 110 16.29 -26.93 -7.44
N ALA A 111 17.58 -26.71 -7.18
CA ALA A 111 18.11 -26.67 -5.83
C ALA A 111 17.86 -25.29 -5.21
N ASP A 112 17.67 -25.24 -3.90
CA ASP A 112 17.68 -23.98 -3.15
C ASP A 112 19.09 -23.39 -3.15
N GLY A 113 19.19 -22.06 -3.11
CA GLY A 113 20.50 -21.41 -2.94
C GLY A 113 20.50 -19.93 -3.22
N SER A 114 21.69 -19.34 -3.09
CA SER A 114 21.91 -17.91 -3.35
C SER A 114 21.99 -17.65 -4.85
N ALA A 115 21.41 -16.55 -5.32
CA ALA A 115 21.54 -16.07 -6.68
C ALA A 115 21.49 -14.54 -6.75
N ASN A 116 22.21 -13.96 -7.72
CA ASN A 116 22.21 -12.51 -7.95
C ASN A 116 21.01 -12.09 -8.80
N ILE A 117 20.05 -11.40 -8.16
CA ILE A 117 18.84 -10.88 -8.80
C ILE A 117 19.07 -9.48 -9.39
N PRO A 118 18.31 -9.07 -10.43
CA PRO A 118 18.37 -7.71 -10.93
C PRO A 118 17.81 -6.72 -9.89
N ALA A 119 17.99 -5.43 -10.14
CA ALA A 119 17.30 -4.40 -9.36
C ALA A 119 15.78 -4.53 -9.54
N LEU A 120 15.04 -4.32 -8.44
CA LEU A 120 13.60 -4.51 -8.39
C LEU A 120 12.89 -3.23 -8.00
N VAL A 121 11.69 -3.05 -8.53
CA VAL A 121 10.70 -2.06 -8.13
C VAL A 121 9.52 -2.79 -7.53
N TRP A 122 9.15 -2.38 -6.33
CA TRP A 122 8.11 -2.98 -5.52
C TRP A 122 6.96 -2.00 -5.40
N LYS A 123 5.72 -2.47 -5.57
CA LYS A 123 4.49 -1.76 -5.17
C LYS A 123 3.73 -2.67 -4.23
N ALA A 124 3.39 -2.20 -3.05
CA ALA A 124 2.62 -3.01 -2.11
C ALA A 124 1.53 -2.21 -1.40
N THR A 125 0.37 -2.84 -1.24
CA THR A 125 -0.68 -2.44 -0.31
C THR A 125 -0.57 -3.32 0.95
N ARG A 126 -1.49 -3.19 1.91
CA ARG A 126 -1.54 -4.13 3.05
C ARG A 126 -1.89 -5.57 2.64
N GLN A 127 -2.48 -5.77 1.46
CA GLN A 127 -3.06 -7.06 1.04
C GLN A 127 -2.43 -7.63 -0.24
N GLY A 128 -1.68 -6.82 -0.99
CA GLY A 128 -1.19 -7.20 -2.31
C GLY A 128 0.20 -6.69 -2.56
N LEU A 129 0.93 -7.43 -3.38
CA LEU A 129 2.28 -7.14 -3.79
C LEU A 129 2.39 -7.23 -5.31
N TRP A 130 3.12 -6.28 -5.87
CA TRP A 130 3.52 -6.25 -7.27
C TRP A 130 5.01 -5.95 -7.36
N ILE A 131 5.71 -6.64 -8.24
CA ILE A 131 7.16 -6.50 -8.42
C ILE A 131 7.48 -6.45 -9.90
N TRP A 132 8.40 -5.56 -10.26
CA TRP A 132 9.00 -5.44 -11.58
C TRP A 132 10.52 -5.41 -11.45
N ALA A 133 11.21 -5.77 -12.54
CA ALA A 133 12.65 -5.55 -12.66
C ALA A 133 12.94 -4.24 -13.39
N VAL A 134 14.08 -3.63 -13.07
CA VAL A 134 14.66 -2.48 -13.77
C VAL A 134 16.10 -2.82 -14.19
N LYS A 135 16.55 -2.22 -15.29
CA LYS A 135 17.90 -2.47 -15.83
C LYS A 135 18.92 -1.47 -15.31
N GLU A 136 18.43 -0.33 -14.84
CA GLU A 136 19.22 0.74 -14.27
C GLU A 136 19.91 0.27 -12.98
N GLN A 137 21.19 0.60 -12.83
CA GLN A 137 21.98 0.32 -11.63
C GLN A 137 21.72 1.33 -10.50
N GLY A 138 21.13 2.49 -10.85
CA GLY A 138 20.79 3.57 -9.91
C GLY A 138 19.31 3.56 -9.51
N ARG A 139 18.95 4.55 -8.69
CA ARG A 139 17.55 4.80 -8.32
C ARG A 139 16.71 5.07 -9.58
N PRO A 140 15.66 4.29 -9.87
CA PRO A 140 14.82 4.50 -11.04
C PRO A 140 14.01 5.79 -10.91
N ASP A 141 13.71 6.42 -12.05
CA ASP A 141 12.87 7.60 -12.14
C ASP A 141 11.52 7.29 -12.79
N GLY A 142 10.62 8.27 -12.86
CA GLY A 142 9.27 8.08 -13.41
C GLY A 142 9.25 7.56 -14.86
N GLN A 143 10.30 7.80 -15.65
CA GLN A 143 10.41 7.36 -17.04
C GLN A 143 11.13 6.02 -17.19
N SER A 144 11.73 5.48 -16.14
CA SER A 144 12.37 4.17 -16.13
C SER A 144 11.45 3.07 -16.65
N GLN A 145 11.99 2.24 -17.54
CA GLN A 145 11.25 1.16 -18.18
C GLN A 145 11.16 -0.04 -17.22
N LEU A 146 9.94 -0.52 -16.99
CA LEU A 146 9.72 -1.72 -16.19
C LEU A 146 9.78 -2.99 -17.04
N PHE A 147 10.30 -4.04 -16.44
CA PHE A 147 10.38 -5.40 -16.98
C PHE A 147 9.65 -6.37 -16.05
N CYS A 148 9.18 -7.49 -16.59
CA CYS A 148 8.63 -8.56 -15.75
C CYS A 148 9.72 -9.03 -14.77
N ALA A 149 9.40 -9.09 -13.48
CA ALA A 149 10.35 -9.60 -12.50
C ALA A 149 10.62 -11.09 -12.77
N PRO A 150 11.88 -11.56 -12.74
CA PRO A 150 12.22 -12.90 -13.20
C PRO A 150 11.96 -13.98 -12.13
N PHE A 151 10.77 -14.03 -11.56
CA PHE A 151 10.39 -15.01 -10.53
C PHE A 151 9.20 -15.84 -10.95
N LEU A 152 9.13 -17.09 -10.49
CA LEU A 152 8.15 -18.08 -10.95
C LEU A 152 6.72 -17.77 -10.47
N ASN A 153 6.58 -17.01 -9.38
CA ASN A 153 5.31 -16.60 -8.78
C ASN A 153 4.88 -15.18 -9.16
N VAL A 154 5.49 -14.57 -10.17
CA VAL A 154 5.13 -13.22 -10.66
C VAL A 154 4.40 -13.32 -12.00
N TYR A 155 3.20 -12.74 -12.07
CA TYR A 155 2.44 -12.63 -13.32
C TYR A 155 3.01 -11.54 -14.23
N ASP A 156 2.69 -11.58 -15.53
CA ASP A 156 3.07 -10.54 -16.50
C ASP A 156 2.60 -9.11 -16.11
N SER A 157 1.52 -9.02 -15.32
CA SER A 157 1.02 -7.76 -14.75
C SER A 157 1.93 -7.18 -13.66
N GLY A 158 2.90 -7.95 -13.17
CA GLY A 158 3.72 -7.68 -12.00
C GLY A 158 3.12 -8.18 -10.68
N SER A 159 1.85 -8.60 -10.64
CA SER A 159 1.24 -9.10 -9.39
C SER A 159 1.93 -10.37 -8.93
N VAL A 160 2.07 -10.51 -7.61
CA VAL A 160 2.70 -11.68 -6.98
C VAL A 160 1.65 -12.65 -6.49
N CYS A 161 1.83 -13.93 -6.82
CA CYS A 161 1.10 -15.02 -6.20
C CYS A 161 1.77 -15.41 -4.87
N MET A 162 1.18 -14.98 -3.75
CA MET A 162 1.64 -15.35 -2.41
C MET A 162 1.20 -16.76 -1.98
N GLY A 163 0.41 -17.46 -2.80
CA GLY A 163 -0.13 -18.78 -2.47
C GLY A 163 -0.91 -18.77 -1.16
N SER A 164 -0.53 -19.63 -0.21
CA SER A 164 -1.12 -19.74 1.12
C SER A 164 -0.39 -18.92 2.20
N VAL A 165 0.63 -18.13 1.83
CA VAL A 165 1.36 -17.29 2.80
C VAL A 165 0.40 -16.26 3.38
N ARG A 166 0.22 -16.30 4.70
CA ARG A 166 -0.52 -15.27 5.43
C ARG A 166 0.39 -14.08 5.66
N VAL A 167 0.19 -13.04 4.86
CA VAL A 167 0.85 -11.76 5.05
C VAL A 167 0.13 -11.04 6.19
N ASP A 168 0.80 -10.91 7.34
CA ASP A 168 0.32 -10.08 8.44
C ASP A 168 1.15 -8.80 8.51
N VAL A 169 0.52 -7.68 8.16
CA VAL A 169 1.10 -6.33 8.24
C VAL A 169 0.48 -5.62 9.44
N PRO A 170 1.26 -5.30 10.49
CA PRO A 170 0.76 -4.60 11.68
C PRO A 170 0.03 -3.29 11.33
N LYS A 171 -0.97 -2.90 12.13
CA LYS A 171 -1.71 -1.64 11.93
C LYS A 171 -0.81 -0.40 12.07
N ASN A 172 0.20 -0.46 12.93
CA ASN A 172 1.13 0.63 13.23
C ASN A 172 2.55 0.30 12.74
N CYS A 173 2.69 0.04 11.43
CA CYS A 173 3.94 -0.37 10.82
C CYS A 173 4.67 0.85 10.21
N SER A 174 5.95 1.06 10.53
CA SER A 174 6.73 2.09 9.82
C SER A 174 6.90 1.72 8.34
N VAL A 175 7.21 2.71 7.49
CA VAL A 175 7.54 2.47 6.06
C VAL A 175 8.69 1.46 5.93
N SER A 176 9.72 1.59 6.77
CA SER A 176 10.89 0.72 6.78
C SER A 176 10.51 -0.73 7.11
N GLN A 177 9.74 -0.93 8.18
CA GLN A 177 9.25 -2.25 8.57
C GLN A 177 8.32 -2.86 7.51
N PHE A 178 7.44 -2.04 6.91
CA PHE A 178 6.53 -2.49 5.87
C PHE A 178 7.27 -3.06 4.66
N LYS A 179 8.30 -2.34 4.18
CA LYS A 179 9.17 -2.82 3.10
C LYS A 179 9.86 -4.14 3.46
N GLN A 180 10.49 -4.19 4.64
CA GLN A 180 11.23 -5.36 5.11
C GLN A 180 10.33 -6.59 5.22
N LEU A 181 9.12 -6.43 5.76
CA LEU A 181 8.14 -7.52 5.85
C LEU A 181 7.76 -8.05 4.47
N TRP A 182 7.45 -7.18 3.51
CA TRP A 182 7.09 -7.61 2.16
C TRP A 182 8.25 -8.29 1.43
N GLU A 183 9.46 -7.74 1.53
CA GLU A 183 10.66 -8.37 0.96
C GLU A 183 10.89 -9.75 1.58
N HIS A 184 10.77 -9.87 2.91
CA HIS A 184 10.92 -11.13 3.63
C HIS A 184 9.86 -12.15 3.21
N TYR A 185 8.57 -11.79 3.23
CA TYR A 185 7.50 -12.69 2.80
C TYR A 185 7.66 -13.14 1.35
N PHE A 186 8.19 -12.28 0.47
CA PHE A 186 8.43 -12.64 -0.91
C PHE A 186 9.58 -13.65 -1.06
N PHE A 187 10.76 -13.34 -0.53
CA PHE A 187 11.95 -14.19 -0.71
C PHE A 187 11.87 -15.50 0.08
N ASP A 188 11.16 -15.53 1.20
CA ASP A 188 10.94 -16.75 1.98
C ASP A 188 9.76 -17.58 1.44
N SER A 189 9.01 -17.07 0.45
CA SER A 189 8.00 -17.86 -0.22
C SER A 189 8.66 -18.90 -1.13
N SER A 190 8.41 -20.18 -0.88
CA SER A 190 8.90 -21.26 -1.75
C SER A 190 8.16 -21.23 -3.09
N PHE A 191 8.91 -21.08 -4.18
CA PHE A 191 8.38 -21.13 -5.54
C PHE A 191 7.91 -22.56 -5.82
N SER A 192 6.60 -22.73 -5.99
CA SER A 192 5.97 -24.06 -6.03
C SER A 192 5.54 -24.52 -7.41
N HIS A 193 5.18 -23.59 -8.28
CA HIS A 193 4.75 -23.87 -9.63
C HIS A 193 5.15 -22.70 -10.53
N THR A 194 5.21 -22.96 -11.83
CA THR A 194 5.37 -21.91 -12.83
C THR A 194 4.02 -21.26 -13.09
N ILE A 195 4.00 -19.92 -13.07
CA ILE A 195 2.91 -19.18 -13.69
C ILE A 195 3.12 -19.23 -15.20
N ALA A 196 2.03 -19.25 -15.98
CA ALA A 196 2.07 -19.32 -17.44
C ALA A 196 3.12 -18.37 -18.06
N GLY A 197 4.09 -18.94 -18.77
CA GLY A 197 5.17 -18.19 -19.43
C GLY A 197 6.47 -18.05 -18.64
N SER A 198 6.54 -18.57 -17.41
CA SER A 198 7.76 -18.53 -16.57
C SER A 198 8.68 -19.76 -16.71
N ASP A 199 8.33 -20.77 -17.53
CA ASP A 199 9.09 -22.02 -17.64
C ASP A 199 10.55 -21.81 -18.07
N LYS A 200 10.81 -20.78 -18.90
CA LYS A 200 12.16 -20.42 -19.33
C LYS A 200 13.05 -19.96 -18.17
N LEU A 201 12.47 -19.45 -17.08
CA LEU A 201 13.21 -19.02 -15.91
C LEU A 201 13.78 -20.20 -15.13
N ILE A 202 13.22 -21.40 -15.24
CA ILE A 202 13.78 -22.60 -14.59
C ILE A 202 15.21 -22.83 -15.10
N GLY A 203 15.41 -22.81 -16.43
CA GLY A 203 16.73 -23.00 -17.01
C GLY A 203 17.72 -21.89 -16.64
N VAL A 204 17.25 -20.63 -16.57
CA VAL A 204 18.07 -19.49 -16.19
C VAL A 204 18.50 -19.60 -14.73
N TRP A 205 17.56 -19.88 -13.81
CA TRP A 205 17.89 -20.03 -12.40
C TRP A 205 18.76 -21.26 -12.13
N GLY A 206 18.50 -22.37 -12.82
CA GLY A 206 19.32 -23.58 -12.73
C GLY A 206 20.80 -23.36 -13.06
N SER A 207 21.13 -22.38 -13.92
CA SER A 207 22.53 -22.03 -14.22
C SER A 207 23.12 -20.94 -13.32
N LEU A 208 22.30 -20.22 -12.54
CA LEU A 208 22.73 -19.09 -11.72
C LEU A 208 22.82 -19.42 -10.23
N ILE A 209 21.99 -20.35 -9.75
CA ILE A 209 21.95 -20.71 -8.33
C ILE A 209 23.31 -21.25 -7.88
N GLY A 210 23.82 -20.70 -6.77
CA GLY A 210 25.13 -21.05 -6.22
C GLY A 210 26.31 -20.41 -6.96
N THR A 211 26.05 -19.52 -7.92
CA THR A 211 27.08 -18.76 -8.64
C THR A 211 27.03 -17.28 -8.27
N ASP A 212 28.13 -16.57 -8.49
CA ASP A 212 28.21 -15.11 -8.36
C ASP A 212 27.84 -14.37 -9.66
N GLU A 213 27.36 -15.09 -10.68
CA GLU A 213 26.98 -14.48 -11.96
C GLU A 213 25.68 -13.65 -11.80
N PRO A 214 25.62 -12.42 -12.34
CA PRO A 214 24.43 -11.60 -12.28
C PRO A 214 23.32 -12.14 -13.19
N PHE A 215 22.05 -11.88 -12.82
CA PHE A 215 20.95 -12.19 -13.72
C PHE A 215 21.13 -11.51 -15.10
N PRO A 216 21.05 -12.26 -16.21
CA PRO A 216 21.26 -11.72 -17.54
C PRO A 216 20.11 -10.79 -17.94
N THR A 217 20.35 -9.48 -17.90
CA THR A 217 19.32 -8.46 -18.20
C THR A 217 18.75 -8.54 -19.62
N SER A 218 19.41 -9.24 -20.54
CA SER A 218 18.90 -9.58 -21.87
C SER A 218 17.69 -10.54 -21.84
N GLN A 219 17.58 -11.37 -20.80
CA GLN A 219 16.45 -12.30 -20.59
C GLN A 219 15.22 -11.60 -20.00
N LEU A 220 15.34 -10.34 -19.57
CA LEU A 220 14.20 -9.59 -19.03
C LEU A 220 13.18 -9.24 -20.13
N LYS A 221 11.94 -9.71 -19.94
CA LYS A 221 10.80 -9.38 -20.79
C LYS A 221 10.26 -7.99 -20.45
N LYS A 222 10.00 -7.15 -21.46
CA LYS A 222 9.40 -5.82 -21.26
C LYS A 222 7.98 -5.95 -20.72
N ALA A 223 7.65 -5.17 -19.69
CA ALA A 223 6.29 -5.10 -19.13
C ALA A 223 5.40 -4.06 -19.85
N ASN A 224 5.92 -3.37 -20.87
CA ASN A 224 5.26 -2.27 -21.61
C ASN A 224 4.69 -1.18 -20.68
N LYS A 225 5.36 -0.93 -19.55
CA LYS A 225 5.03 0.08 -18.55
C LYS A 225 6.28 0.84 -18.14
N LYS A 226 6.12 2.10 -17.79
CA LYS A 226 7.13 2.90 -17.08
C LYS A 226 6.78 2.97 -15.59
N LEU A 227 7.73 3.40 -14.76
CA LEU A 227 7.50 3.56 -13.33
C LEU A 227 6.29 4.48 -13.04
N ILE A 228 6.15 5.59 -13.76
CA ILE A 228 5.03 6.51 -13.56
C ILE A 228 3.65 5.87 -13.78
N ASP A 229 3.57 4.83 -14.61
CA ASP A 229 2.31 4.15 -14.94
C ASP A 229 1.80 3.28 -13.78
N ILE A 230 2.67 2.91 -12.84
CA ILE A 230 2.29 2.11 -11.66
C ILE A 230 2.00 2.98 -10.42
N LEU A 231 2.19 4.29 -10.50
CA LEU A 231 1.89 5.24 -9.41
C LEU A 231 0.43 5.69 -9.39
N ARG A 232 -0.35 5.29 -10.39
CA ARG A 232 -1.79 5.56 -10.50
C ARG A 232 -2.62 4.42 -9.94
#